data_AF-A0A1C9CG43-F1
#
_entry.id   AF-A0A1C9CG43-F1
#
_cell.length_a   1.000
_cell.length_b   1.000
_cell.length_c   1.000
_cell.angle_alpha   90.00
_cell.angle_beta   90.00
_cell.angle_gamma   90.00
#
_symmetry.space_group_name_H-M   'P 1'
#
loop_
_entity.id
_entity.type
_entity.pdbx_description
1 polymer ?
#
loop_
_entity_poly.entity_id
_entity_poly.type
_entity_poly.pdbx_seq_one_letter_code
_entity_poly.pdbx_strand_id
1 'polypeptide(L)'
;MPKYYFVMASKKFLLCNEPTEEILRERTNYYNSIKKPIDFWLVKNPKFLGSLEVSEISQKLNVPTAAIISTNSLFITWLKLRLGFVVTGIFTKDIL
;
A
#
# COMPACT_ATOMS: atom_id res chain seq x y z
N MET A 1 2.62 9.42 17.43
CA MET A 1 3.45 8.44 16.68
C MET A 1 2.96 8.37 15.25
N PRO A 2 3.84 8.25 14.24
CA PRO A 2 3.42 8.24 12.85
C PRO A 2 2.63 6.96 12.54
N LYS A 3 1.43 7.13 11.99
CA LYS A 3 0.57 6.05 11.52
C LYS A 3 0.85 5.83 10.03
N TYR A 4 1.00 4.56 9.66
CA TYR A 4 1.09 4.14 8.27
C TYR A 4 -0.19 3.44 7.89
N TYR A 5 -0.68 3.77 6.71
CA TYR A 5 -1.87 3.21 6.09
C TYR A 5 -1.41 2.38 4.90
N PHE A 6 -2.08 1.28 4.59
CA PHE A 6 -1.72 0.49 3.42
C PHE A 6 -2.93 -0.04 2.66
N VAL A 7 -2.75 -0.26 1.35
CA VAL A 7 -3.51 -1.24 0.56
C VAL A 7 -2.59 -2.42 0.24
N MET A 8 -3.15 -3.63 0.20
CA MET A 8 -2.41 -4.85 -0.10
C MET A 8 -3.25 -5.79 -0.96
N ALA A 9 -2.59 -6.47 -1.90
CA ALA A 9 -3.19 -7.50 -2.73
C ALA A 9 -2.12 -8.51 -3.18
N SER A 10 -2.54 -9.49 -4.00
CA SER A 10 -1.57 -10.33 -4.71
C SER A 10 -0.66 -9.47 -5.59
N LYS A 11 0.61 -9.85 -5.69
CA LYS A 11 1.60 -9.15 -6.51
C LYS A 11 1.15 -9.10 -7.98
N LYS A 12 0.57 -10.19 -8.49
CA LYS A 12 0.04 -10.25 -9.85
C LYS A 12 -1.06 -9.21 -10.06
N PHE A 13 -2.03 -9.15 -9.17
CA PHE A 13 -3.10 -8.16 -9.26
C PHE A 13 -2.53 -6.72 -9.23
N LEU A 14 -1.75 -6.40 -8.20
CA LEU A 14 -1.29 -5.03 -7.98
C LEU A 14 -0.27 -4.55 -9.03
N LEU A 15 0.57 -5.42 -9.59
CA LEU A 15 1.64 -5.02 -10.51
C LEU A 15 1.37 -5.30 -11.98
N CYS A 16 0.47 -6.24 -12.30
CA CYS A 16 0.22 -6.67 -13.68
C CYS A 16 -1.20 -6.35 -14.16
N ASN A 17 -2.19 -6.39 -13.27
CA ASN A 17 -3.59 -6.22 -13.67
C ASN A 17 -4.11 -4.79 -13.50
N GLU A 18 -3.46 -4.01 -12.64
CA GLU A 18 -3.84 -2.63 -12.35
C GLU A 18 -2.74 -1.66 -12.83
N PRO A 19 -3.09 -0.43 -13.25
CA PRO A 19 -2.14 0.58 -13.69
C PRO A 19 -1.41 1.24 -12.51
N THR A 20 -0.93 0.44 -11.56
CA THR A 20 -0.31 0.91 -10.32
C THR A 20 0.98 1.67 -10.59
N GLU A 21 1.79 1.23 -11.56
CA GLU A 21 3.02 1.93 -11.95
C GLU A 21 2.72 3.36 -12.37
N GLU A 22 1.76 3.54 -13.28
CA GLU A 22 1.36 4.85 -13.80
C GLU A 22 0.83 5.77 -12.69
N ILE A 23 -0.05 5.24 -11.83
CA ILE A 23 -0.57 5.99 -10.66
C ILE A 23 0.56 6.50 -9.77
N LEU A 24 1.55 5.64 -9.47
CA LEU A 24 2.66 6.01 -8.60
C LEU A 24 3.66 6.95 -9.29
N ARG A 25 3.91 6.77 -10.59
CA ARG A 25 4.76 7.63 -11.42
C ARG A 25 4.19 9.04 -11.51
N GLU A 26 2.91 9.18 -11.87
CA GLU A 26 2.25 10.49 -11.97
C GLU A 26 2.15 11.19 -10.62
N ARG A 27 1.86 10.45 -9.54
CA ARG A 27 1.87 11.01 -8.18
C ARG A 27 3.26 11.49 -7.76
N THR A 28 4.31 10.75 -8.13
CA THR A 28 5.71 11.14 -7.86
C THR A 28 6.06 12.43 -8.61
N ASN A 29 5.70 12.52 -9.89
CA ASN A 29 5.87 13.74 -10.70
C ASN A 29 5.15 14.94 -10.09
N TYR A 30 3.90 14.74 -9.67
CA TYR A 30 3.13 15.78 -8.99
C TYR A 30 3.83 16.25 -7.71
N TYR A 31 4.27 15.33 -6.83
CA TYR A 31 4.96 15.68 -5.59
C TYR A 31 6.26 16.46 -5.85
N ASN A 32 7.03 16.05 -6.85
CA ASN A 32 8.23 16.76 -7.28
C ASN A 32 7.91 18.18 -7.77
N SER A 33 6.84 18.35 -8.56
CA SER A 33 6.44 19.66 -9.09
C SER A 33 6.07 20.67 -8.01
N ILE A 34 5.50 20.20 -6.89
CA ILE A 34 5.12 21.04 -5.74
C ILE A 34 6.15 21.01 -4.61
N LYS A 35 7.35 20.42 -4.83
CA LYS A 35 8.40 20.24 -3.82
C LYS A 35 7.92 19.57 -2.52
N LYS A 36 6.96 18.66 -2.64
CA LYS A 36 6.42 17.90 -1.51
C LYS A 36 7.26 16.62 -1.29
N PRO A 37 7.71 16.33 -0.06
CA PRO A 37 8.37 15.07 0.25
C PRO A 37 7.46 13.86 -0.03
N ILE A 38 8.04 12.79 -0.57
CA ILE A 38 7.32 11.53 -0.83
C ILE A 38 6.90 10.91 0.50
N ASP A 39 5.60 10.59 0.58
CA ASP A 39 4.95 10.03 1.76
C ASP A 39 4.30 8.66 1.46
N PHE A 40 4.71 7.99 0.38
CA PHE A 40 4.18 6.70 -0.06
C PHE A 40 5.23 5.79 -0.73
N TRP A 41 5.06 4.47 -0.62
CA TRP A 41 6.00 3.47 -1.14
C TRP A 41 5.29 2.21 -1.62
N LEU A 42 5.83 1.58 -2.67
CA LEU A 42 5.46 0.22 -3.10
C LEU A 42 6.41 -0.80 -2.46
N VAL A 43 5.86 -1.71 -1.66
CA VAL A 43 6.62 -2.75 -0.96
C VAL A 43 6.22 -4.12 -1.50
N LYS A 44 7.20 -4.86 -2.02
CA LYS A 44 7.02 -6.24 -2.50
C LYS A 44 7.26 -7.20 -1.33
N ASN A 45 6.40 -8.22 -1.18
CA ASN A 45 6.48 -9.22 -0.13
C ASN A 45 6.68 -8.62 1.29
N PRO A 46 5.76 -7.75 1.75
CA PRO A 46 5.89 -7.07 3.04
C PRO A 46 5.96 -8.07 4.21
N LYS A 47 7.06 -8.02 4.99
CA LYS A 47 7.29 -8.92 6.14
C LYS A 47 6.49 -8.56 7.40
N PHE A 48 6.06 -7.30 7.51
CA PHE A 48 5.27 -6.80 8.66
C PHE A 48 3.87 -7.42 8.76
N LEU A 49 3.47 -8.24 7.78
CA LEU A 49 2.24 -9.02 7.83
C LEU A 49 2.16 -9.97 9.02
N GLY A 50 3.30 -10.49 9.48
CA GLY A 50 3.34 -11.46 10.59
C GLY A 50 3.00 -10.84 11.96
N SER A 51 3.04 -9.52 12.08
CA SER A 51 2.88 -8.80 13.36
C SER A 51 1.60 -7.97 13.45
N LEU A 52 0.82 -7.85 12.38
CA LEU A 52 -0.49 -7.21 12.43
C LEU A 52 -1.60 -8.22 12.77
N GLU A 53 -2.64 -7.76 13.46
CA GLU A 53 -3.98 -8.38 13.57
C GLU A 53 -4.68 -8.56 12.20
N VAL A 54 -3.96 -8.39 11.10
CA VAL A 54 -4.35 -8.69 9.72
C VAL A 54 -4.12 -10.17 9.41
N SER A 55 -3.64 -10.96 10.39
CA SER A 55 -3.49 -12.43 10.38
C SER A 55 -4.54 -13.15 9.53
N GLU A 56 -5.84 -12.97 9.82
CA GLU A 56 -6.90 -13.70 9.13
C GLU A 56 -7.07 -13.32 7.66
N ILE A 57 -6.78 -12.07 7.30
CA ILE A 57 -6.89 -11.57 5.93
C ILE A 57 -5.62 -11.89 5.13
N SER A 58 -4.45 -11.83 5.79
CA SER A 58 -3.17 -12.23 5.21
C SER A 58 -3.12 -13.71 4.87
N GLN A 59 -3.78 -14.57 5.65
CA GLN A 59 -3.93 -16.00 5.37
C GLN A 59 -4.74 -16.29 4.09
N LYS A 60 -5.63 -15.37 3.68
CA LYS A 60 -6.43 -15.50 2.45
C LYS A 60 -5.71 -14.99 1.20
N LEU A 61 -4.62 -14.24 1.36
CA LEU A 61 -3.83 -13.72 0.24
C LEU A 61 -2.80 -14.77 -0.19
N ASN A 62 -3.04 -15.41 -1.34
CA ASN A 62 -2.04 -16.29 -1.95
C ASN A 62 -0.72 -15.52 -2.19
N VAL A 63 0.37 -16.04 -1.64
CA VAL A 63 1.73 -15.52 -1.80
C VAL A 63 2.13 -15.70 -3.27
N PRO A 64 2.75 -14.71 -3.94
CA PRO A 64 3.33 -13.46 -3.42
C PRO A 64 2.37 -12.27 -3.35
N THR A 65 2.58 -11.40 -2.35
CA THR A 65 1.80 -10.17 -2.14
C THR A 65 2.63 -8.90 -2.39
N ALA A 66 1.93 -7.79 -2.61
CA ALA A 66 2.52 -6.46 -2.67
C ALA A 66 1.60 -5.46 -1.97
N ALA A 67 2.18 -4.39 -1.45
CA ALA A 67 1.46 -3.34 -0.74
C ALA A 67 1.90 -1.95 -1.17
N ILE A 68 0.97 -1.01 -1.15
CA ILE A 68 1.26 0.43 -1.20
C ILE A 68 1.03 0.96 0.20
N ILE A 69 2.04 1.59 0.77
CA ILE A 69 2.04 2.13 2.12
C ILE A 69 2.16 3.64 2.03
N SER A 70 1.43 4.39 2.87
CA SER A 70 1.56 5.84 2.94
C SER A 70 1.22 6.36 4.34
N THR A 71 1.76 7.52 4.71
CA THR A 71 1.27 8.27 5.88
C THR A 71 0.01 9.07 5.59
N ASN A 72 -0.44 9.11 4.33
CA ASN A 72 -1.65 9.79 3.89
C ASN A 72 -2.83 8.81 3.81
N SER A 73 -3.75 8.88 4.77
CA SER A 73 -4.93 8.01 4.83
C SER A 73 -5.86 8.17 3.64
N LEU A 74 -6.07 9.41 3.15
CA LEU A 74 -6.95 9.69 2.02
C LEU A 74 -6.44 9.03 0.73
N PHE A 75 -5.12 8.99 0.54
CA PHE A 75 -4.52 8.31 -0.61
C PHE A 75 -4.79 6.81 -0.58
N ILE A 76 -4.67 6.18 0.59
CA ILE A 76 -4.96 4.75 0.76
C ILE A 76 -6.47 4.46 0.60
N THR A 77 -7.35 5.31 1.12
CA THR A 77 -8.80 5.21 0.90
C THR A 77 -9.15 5.32 -0.57
N TRP A 78 -8.54 6.27 -1.30
CA TRP A 78 -8.72 6.40 -2.75
C TRP A 78 -8.27 5.14 -3.49
N LEU A 79 -7.10 4.58 -3.14
CA LEU A 79 -6.63 3.32 -3.73
C LEU A 79 -7.60 2.16 -3.44
N LYS A 80 -8.17 2.08 -2.24
CA LYS A 80 -9.18 1.06 -1.90
C LYS A 80 -10.42 1.16 -2.80
N LEU A 81 -10.93 2.37 -3.03
CA LEU A 81 -12.07 2.59 -3.91
C LEU A 81 -11.73 2.29 -5.39
N ARG A 82 -10.52 2.65 -5.83
CA ARG A 82 -10.08 2.46 -7.23
C ARG A 82 -9.79 1.00 -7.57
N LEU A 83 -9.21 0.25 -6.64
CA LEU A 83 -8.73 -1.12 -6.87
C LEU A 83 -9.77 -2.18 -6.44
N GLY A 84 -10.68 -1.85 -5.52
CA GLY A 84 -11.76 -2.73 -5.05
C GLY A 84 -11.28 -3.94 -4.23
N PHE A 85 -10.68 -4.93 -4.90
CA PHE A 85 -10.27 -6.24 -4.38
C PHE A 85 -8.93 -6.21 -3.62
N VAL A 86 -8.77 -5.21 -2.75
CA VAL A 86 -7.58 -5.02 -1.92
C VAL A 86 -7.93 -5.01 -0.45
N VAL A 87 -6.96 -5.42 0.37
CA VAL A 87 -7.00 -5.36 1.82
C VAL A 87 -6.44 -4.01 2.26
N THR A 88 -7.02 -3.41 3.29
CA THR A 88 -6.50 -2.17 3.89
C THR A 88 -6.26 -2.34 5.37
N GLY A 89 -5.30 -1.59 5.91
CA GLY A 89 -5.06 -1.54 7.34
C GLY A 89 -4.19 -0.36 7.74
N ILE A 90 -3.90 -0.31 9.05
CA ILE A 90 -3.11 0.74 9.68
C ILE A 90 -2.10 0.06 10.61
N PHE A 91 -0.87 0.57 10.69
CA PHE A 91 0.12 0.15 11.67
C PHE A 91 0.96 1.34 12.16
N THR A 92 1.59 1.17 13.32
CA THR A 92 2.57 2.12 13.87
C THR A 92 3.99 1.59 13.68
N LYS A 93 4.97 2.49 13.74
CA LYS A 93 6.40 2.17 13.47
C LYS A 93 6.96 1.07 14.39
N ASP A 94 6.43 0.85 15.59
CA ASP A 94 6.95 -0.11 16.57
C ASP A 94 6.81 -1.59 16.13
N ILE A 95 6.14 -1.81 15.00
CA ILE A 95 5.79 -3.13 14.46
C ILE A 95 6.77 -3.57 13.34
N LEU A 96 7.73 -2.70 12.97
CA LEU A 96 8.79 -2.94 11.97
C LEU A 96 10.14 -3.22 12.62
#